data_AF-A0A927KXK2-F1
#
_entry.id   AF-A0A927KXK2-F1
#
_cell.length_a   1.000
_cell.length_b   1.000
_cell.length_c   1.000
_cell.angle_alpha   90.00
_cell.angle_beta   90.00
_cell.angle_gamma   90.00
#
_symmetry.space_group_name_H-M   'P 1'
#
loop_
_entity.id
_entity.type
_entity.pdbx_description
1 polymer ?
#
loop_
_entity_poly.entity_id
_entity_poly.type
_entity_poly.pdbx_seq_one_letter_code
_entity_poly.pdbx_strand_id
1 'polypeptide(L)'
;MKKITIEKLLTWAFTQELCKIGGGDVGSGALSSSFLKVSAYSELGTLIDRTPNVYGVIPTYDDEGEPSTDAIMVGDAVRALAKRGAFDIAEGWNPFPEWSDDHGLVAAEVQRELSTLRLKGERLAGKHICSLMITHAVLGRGPDWKAEEPLVGPVQKRGKDAWFVTRSAKDAFGRAYRYEADGYDAKRQRPHRNAYHKMEMKTPILSAIQARLDWQLWQDGLFVLHETLEGRLSAHELICFSPNRQPWVAFSNQMKNAQAVEMA
;
A
#
# COMPACT_ATOMS: atom_id res chain seq x y z
N MET A 1 11.38 13.37 29.72
CA MET A 1 11.06 12.66 28.46
C MET A 1 9.58 12.86 28.14
N LYS A 2 9.26 13.15 26.88
CA LYS A 2 7.87 13.36 26.43
C LYS A 2 7.32 12.06 25.82
N LYS A 3 6.14 11.64 26.27
CA LYS A 3 5.47 10.47 25.70
C LYS A 3 4.93 10.78 24.29
N ILE A 4 5.20 9.89 23.33
CA ILE A 4 4.82 10.07 21.93
C ILE A 4 4.46 8.73 21.29
N THR A 5 3.53 8.73 20.33
CA THR A 5 3.26 7.53 19.52
C THR A 5 4.27 7.43 18.37
N ILE A 6 4.48 6.24 17.83
CA ILE A 6 5.44 6.03 16.75
C ILE A 6 5.09 6.86 15.50
N GLU A 7 3.81 7.03 15.19
CA GLU A 7 3.37 7.83 14.04
C GLU A 7 3.67 9.31 14.24
N LYS A 8 3.39 9.84 15.44
CA LYS A 8 3.69 11.24 15.77
C LYS A 8 5.19 11.51 15.78
N LEU A 9 5.99 10.55 16.25
CA LEU A 9 7.44 10.64 16.22
C LEU A 9 7.95 10.69 14.77
N LEU A 10 7.45 9.81 13.90
CA LEU A 10 7.80 9.81 12.48
C LEU A 10 7.38 11.12 11.80
N THR A 11 6.15 11.58 12.00
CA THR A 11 5.68 12.87 11.45
C THR A 11 6.58 14.01 11.88
N TRP A 12 6.88 14.13 13.18
CA TRP A 12 7.79 15.15 13.69
C TRP A 12 9.18 15.04 13.05
N ALA A 13 9.77 13.84 13.02
CA ALA A 13 11.10 13.64 12.46
C ALA A 13 11.16 14.06 10.98
N PHE A 14 10.22 13.61 10.15
CA PHE A 14 10.24 13.84 8.70
C PHE A 14 9.75 15.23 8.26
N THR A 15 8.94 15.92 9.08
CA THR A 15 8.39 17.23 8.70
C THR A 15 9.08 18.41 9.37
N GLN A 16 9.74 18.22 10.52
CA GLN A 16 10.32 19.31 11.31
C GLN A 16 11.82 19.19 11.55
N GLU A 17 12.38 17.97 11.60
CA GLU A 17 13.79 17.79 11.99
C GLU A 17 14.69 17.39 10.83
N LEU A 18 14.31 16.38 10.05
CA LEU A 18 15.15 15.85 8.98
C LEU A 18 15.27 16.80 7.78
N CYS A 19 14.37 17.77 7.63
CA CYS A 19 14.49 18.87 6.67
C CYS A 19 15.64 19.84 7.01
N LYS A 20 16.12 19.88 8.26
CA LYS A 20 17.27 20.70 8.65
C LYS A 20 18.58 20.16 8.05
N ILE A 21 18.62 18.87 7.73
CA ILE A 21 19.80 18.22 7.17
C ILE A 21 19.99 18.64 5.71
N GLY A 22 21.09 19.36 5.45
CA GLY A 22 21.36 19.99 4.16
C GLY A 22 20.69 21.35 3.98
N GLY A 23 19.97 21.85 5.00
CA GLY A 23 19.35 23.18 5.02
C GLY A 23 20.35 24.31 5.23
N GLY A 24 21.50 23.99 5.83
CA GLY A 24 22.61 24.92 5.98
C GLY A 24 23.78 24.29 6.74
N ASP A 25 24.66 23.60 6.02
CA ASP A 25 26.04 23.39 6.49
C ASP A 25 26.94 24.37 5.74
N VAL A 26 27.03 25.58 6.28
CA VAL A 26 28.19 26.44 6.10
C VAL A 26 28.77 26.55 7.50
N GLY A 27 29.65 25.59 7.84
CA GLY A 27 30.32 25.51 9.12
C GLY A 27 30.90 26.84 9.59
N SER A 28 31.03 26.98 10.92
CA SER A 28 31.65 28.11 11.61
C SER A 28 32.89 28.61 10.86
N GLY A 29 32.75 29.69 10.09
CA GLY A 29 33.89 30.30 9.39
C GLY A 29 33.60 31.07 8.09
N ALA A 30 32.42 30.97 7.46
CA ALA A 30 32.18 31.65 6.19
C ALA A 30 30.98 32.61 6.20
N LEU A 31 31.28 33.88 5.94
CA LEU A 31 30.38 34.99 5.65
C LEU A 31 29.54 34.79 4.35
N SER A 32 28.97 33.61 4.08
CA SER A 32 28.34 33.31 2.79
C SER A 32 26.92 32.73 2.83
N SER A 33 26.36 32.37 4.00
CA SER A 33 25.02 31.73 4.03
C SER A 33 23.90 32.66 3.54
N SER A 34 23.94 33.95 3.88
CA SER A 34 22.96 34.95 3.42
C SER A 34 23.16 35.37 1.96
N PHE A 35 24.40 35.37 1.45
CA PHE A 35 24.71 35.79 0.08
C PHE A 35 24.39 34.69 -0.95
N LEU A 36 24.54 33.41 -0.58
CA LEU A 36 24.08 32.27 -1.38
C LEU A 36 22.55 32.22 -1.48
N LYS A 37 21.83 32.57 -0.39
CA LYS A 37 20.37 32.73 -0.39
C LYS A 37 19.91 33.79 -1.40
N VAL A 38 20.61 34.94 -1.46
CA VAL A 38 20.33 36.02 -2.42
C VAL A 38 20.75 35.65 -3.84
N SER A 39 21.89 34.99 -4.04
CA SER A 39 22.39 34.57 -5.35
C SER A 39 21.46 33.57 -6.05
N ALA A 40 20.96 32.55 -5.35
CA ALA A 40 20.05 31.57 -5.92
C ALA A 40 18.66 32.18 -6.27
N TYR A 41 18.21 33.17 -5.50
CA TYR A 41 16.96 33.90 -5.76
C TYR A 41 17.11 34.92 -6.91
N SER A 42 18.31 35.51 -7.04
CA SER A 42 18.60 36.61 -7.97
C SER A 42 18.86 36.16 -9.42
N GLU A 43 19.16 34.88 -9.67
CA GLU A 43 19.42 34.39 -11.04
C GLU A 43 18.16 33.99 -11.81
N LEU A 44 17.15 33.40 -11.15
CA LEU A 44 15.98 32.82 -11.83
C LEU A 44 14.64 33.40 -11.38
N GLY A 45 14.60 34.16 -10.28
CA GLY A 45 13.35 34.69 -9.71
C GLY A 45 12.39 33.61 -9.20
N THR A 46 12.82 32.35 -9.13
CA THR A 46 12.05 31.20 -8.66
C THR A 46 12.92 30.26 -7.82
N LEU A 47 12.30 29.51 -6.92
CA LEU A 47 13.00 28.50 -6.13
C LEU A 47 13.22 27.25 -7.01
N ILE A 48 14.48 26.97 -7.36
CA ILE A 48 14.86 25.79 -8.15
C ILE A 48 14.50 24.51 -7.39
N ASP A 49 13.99 23.52 -8.12
CA ASP A 49 13.65 22.19 -7.62
C ASP A 49 14.86 21.56 -6.90
N ARG A 50 14.70 21.26 -5.61
CA ARG A 50 15.80 20.75 -4.78
C ARG A 50 15.86 19.25 -4.89
N THR A 51 17.10 18.74 -4.89
CA THR A 51 17.30 17.31 -4.70
C THR A 51 16.99 16.95 -3.24
N PRO A 52 16.18 15.90 -2.98
CA PRO A 52 15.95 15.40 -1.63
C PRO A 52 17.26 15.01 -0.94
N ASN A 53 17.33 15.17 0.38
CA ASN A 53 18.49 14.74 1.17
C ASN A 53 18.55 13.21 1.32
N VAL A 54 19.51 12.71 2.11
CA VAL A 54 19.73 11.27 2.31
C VAL A 54 18.53 10.52 2.94
N TYR A 55 17.57 11.25 3.52
CA TYR A 55 16.32 10.73 4.07
C TYR A 55 15.11 10.93 3.15
N GLY A 56 15.30 11.48 1.94
CA GLY A 56 14.23 11.74 0.99
C GLY A 56 13.40 12.99 1.29
N VAL A 57 13.89 13.88 2.16
CA VAL A 57 13.21 15.13 2.55
C VAL A 57 13.87 16.32 1.85
N ILE A 58 13.06 17.31 1.46
CA ILE A 58 13.56 18.57 0.87
C ILE A 58 14.11 19.47 1.99
N PRO A 59 15.38 19.92 1.92
CA PRO A 59 15.93 20.77 2.96
C PRO A 59 15.32 22.18 3.00
N THR A 60 14.90 22.63 4.18
CA THR A 60 14.33 23.96 4.42
C THR A 60 15.42 24.95 4.86
N TYR A 61 15.22 26.25 4.57
CA TYR A 61 16.17 27.32 4.94
C TYR A 61 15.83 28.06 6.23
N ASP A 62 14.60 27.87 6.72
CA ASP A 62 13.99 28.68 7.77
C ASP A 62 14.12 28.02 9.15
N ASP A 63 14.43 26.73 9.21
CA ASP A 63 14.65 26.00 10.45
C ASP A 63 16.12 26.10 10.86
N GLU A 64 16.44 27.13 11.65
CA GLU A 64 17.76 27.30 12.25
C GLU A 64 18.00 26.24 13.35
N GLY A 65 19.05 25.44 13.19
CA GLY A 65 19.54 24.53 14.23
C GLY A 65 19.99 23.17 13.71
N GLU A 66 20.81 22.49 14.51
CA GLU A 66 21.15 21.10 14.24
C GLU A 66 19.90 20.20 14.41
N PRO A 67 19.73 19.19 13.55
CA PRO A 67 18.66 18.21 13.70
C PRO A 67 18.79 17.46 15.02
N SER A 68 17.67 17.16 15.66
CA SER A 68 17.67 16.32 16.86
C SER A 68 18.33 14.95 16.61
N THR A 69 19.15 14.48 17.55
CA THR A 69 19.78 13.15 17.51
C THR A 69 18.73 12.02 17.45
N ASP A 70 17.60 12.18 18.14
CA ASP A 70 16.47 11.25 18.07
C ASP A 70 15.90 11.18 16.64
N ALA A 71 15.80 12.32 15.94
CA ALA A 71 15.26 12.37 14.59
C ALA A 71 16.20 11.70 13.57
N ILE A 72 17.52 11.88 13.72
CA ILE A 72 18.52 11.17 12.92
C ILE A 72 18.36 9.66 13.13
N MET A 73 18.25 9.21 14.38
CA MET A 73 18.05 7.79 14.70
C MET A 73 16.78 7.22 14.08
N VAL A 74 15.68 7.99 14.09
CA VAL A 74 14.42 7.63 13.41
C VAL A 74 14.63 7.50 11.90
N GLY A 75 15.28 8.48 11.28
CA GLY A 75 15.57 8.47 9.83
C GLY A 75 16.44 7.27 9.42
N ASP A 76 17.47 6.96 10.20
CA ASP A 76 18.35 5.81 9.94
C ASP A 76 17.62 4.48 10.16
N ALA A 77 16.75 4.37 11.18
CA ALA A 77 15.91 3.20 11.39
C ALA A 77 14.96 2.97 10.19
N VAL A 78 14.33 4.02 9.67
CA VAL A 78 13.49 3.93 8.47
C VAL A 78 14.31 3.49 7.25
N ARG A 79 15.51 4.03 7.04
CA ARG A 79 16.40 3.61 5.94
C ARG A 79 16.88 2.17 6.09
N ALA A 80 17.04 1.69 7.31
CA ALA A 80 17.43 0.30 7.59
C ALA A 80 16.35 -0.70 7.18
N LEU A 81 15.07 -0.32 7.12
CA LEU A 81 14.00 -1.18 6.62
C LEU A 81 14.26 -1.66 5.18
N ALA A 82 14.84 -0.82 4.31
CA ALA A 82 15.18 -1.21 2.94
C ALA A 82 16.23 -2.34 2.87
N LYS A 83 17.04 -2.49 3.92
CA LYS A 83 18.07 -3.54 4.00
C LYS A 83 17.55 -4.84 4.62
N ARG A 84 16.38 -4.80 5.27
CA ARG A 84 15.79 -5.95 5.97
C ARG A 84 15.20 -7.00 5.02
N GLY A 85 14.94 -6.62 3.77
CA GLY A 85 14.36 -7.48 2.74
C GLY A 85 12.86 -7.22 2.52
N ALA A 86 12.20 -8.12 1.79
CA ALA A 86 10.75 -8.11 1.64
C ALA A 86 10.06 -8.61 2.91
N PHE A 87 8.88 -8.07 3.20
CA PHE A 87 7.98 -8.67 4.17
C PHE A 87 7.30 -9.86 3.50
N ASP A 88 7.26 -10.99 4.20
CA ASP A 88 6.65 -12.21 3.68
C ASP A 88 5.12 -12.14 3.78
N ILE A 89 4.46 -12.56 2.71
CA ILE A 89 3.00 -12.65 2.66
C ILE A 89 2.64 -14.11 2.92
N ALA A 90 2.07 -14.34 4.11
CA ALA A 90 1.69 -15.67 4.57
C ALA A 90 0.83 -16.43 3.54
N GLU A 91 1.01 -17.75 3.52
CA GLU A 91 0.15 -18.62 2.72
C GLU A 91 -1.30 -18.50 3.18
N GLY A 92 -2.23 -18.45 2.23
CA GLY A 92 -3.65 -18.25 2.52
C GLY A 92 -4.04 -16.82 2.92
N TRP A 93 -3.18 -15.82 2.66
CA TRP A 93 -3.51 -14.41 2.90
C TRP A 93 -4.84 -14.03 2.24
N ASN A 94 -5.79 -13.58 3.07
CA ASN A 94 -7.10 -13.09 2.65
C ASN A 94 -7.25 -11.60 3.05
N PRO A 95 -7.11 -10.67 2.10
CA PRO A 95 -7.29 -9.24 2.36
C PRO A 95 -8.75 -8.80 2.51
N PHE A 96 -9.72 -9.62 2.08
CA PHE A 96 -11.14 -9.30 2.07
C PHE A 96 -12.00 -10.37 2.76
N PRO A 97 -11.76 -10.70 4.04
CA PRO A 97 -12.59 -11.66 4.77
C PRO A 97 -14.07 -11.22 4.91
N GLU A 98 -14.35 -9.93 4.72
CA GLU A 98 -15.69 -9.36 4.83
C GLU A 98 -16.53 -9.46 3.56
N TRP A 99 -15.92 -9.73 2.40
CA TRP A 99 -16.60 -9.85 1.11
C TRP A 99 -17.10 -11.28 0.88
N SER A 100 -18.26 -11.40 0.22
CA SER A 100 -18.71 -12.71 -0.25
C SER A 100 -17.90 -13.14 -1.47
N ASP A 101 -17.51 -14.41 -1.53
CA ASP A 101 -16.76 -14.96 -2.66
C ASP A 101 -17.31 -16.33 -3.08
N ASP A 102 -18.62 -16.40 -3.30
CA ASP A 102 -19.34 -17.63 -3.64
C ASP A 102 -18.79 -18.33 -4.90
N HIS A 103 -18.17 -17.55 -5.79
CA HIS A 103 -17.60 -18.03 -7.05
C HIS A 103 -16.07 -18.13 -7.06
N GLY A 104 -15.39 -17.83 -5.95
CA GLY A 104 -13.93 -17.88 -5.84
C GLY A 104 -13.19 -16.85 -6.70
N LEU A 105 -13.87 -15.81 -7.18
CA LEU A 105 -13.33 -14.80 -8.08
C LEU A 105 -12.40 -13.84 -7.34
N VAL A 106 -12.74 -13.44 -6.12
CA VAL A 106 -11.90 -12.55 -5.30
C VAL A 106 -10.63 -13.29 -4.91
N ALA A 107 -10.74 -14.52 -4.41
CA ALA A 107 -9.60 -15.35 -4.06
C ALA A 107 -8.68 -15.59 -5.26
N ALA A 108 -9.24 -15.90 -6.44
CA ALA A 108 -8.45 -16.10 -7.66
C ALA A 108 -7.67 -14.84 -8.07
N GLU A 109 -8.30 -13.67 -7.99
CA GLU A 109 -7.67 -12.39 -8.31
C GLU A 109 -6.54 -12.06 -7.32
N VAL A 110 -6.78 -12.24 -6.02
CA VAL A 110 -5.76 -12.06 -4.96
C VAL A 110 -4.56 -12.97 -5.24
N GLN A 111 -4.78 -14.26 -5.51
CA GLN A 111 -3.69 -15.20 -5.80
C GLN A 111 -2.90 -14.82 -7.05
N ARG A 112 -3.56 -14.31 -8.09
CA ARG A 112 -2.88 -13.82 -9.29
C ARG A 112 -1.95 -12.65 -8.96
N GLU A 113 -2.44 -11.69 -8.17
CA GLU A 113 -1.63 -10.53 -7.80
C GLU A 113 -0.49 -10.89 -6.84
N LEU A 114 -0.72 -11.79 -5.89
CA LEU A 114 0.34 -12.31 -5.04
C LEU A 114 1.45 -13.01 -5.84
N SER A 115 1.06 -13.79 -6.86
CA SER A 115 2.03 -14.45 -7.75
C SER A 115 2.90 -13.42 -8.46
N THR A 116 2.30 -12.32 -8.95
CA THR A 116 3.04 -11.21 -9.55
C THR A 116 3.96 -10.50 -8.57
N LEU A 117 3.51 -10.29 -7.33
CA LEU A 117 4.29 -9.63 -6.28
C LEU A 117 5.48 -10.48 -5.83
N ARG A 118 5.30 -11.81 -5.69
CA ARG A 118 6.38 -12.74 -5.34
C ARG A 118 7.50 -12.79 -6.39
N LEU A 119 7.18 -12.48 -7.66
CA LEU A 119 8.18 -12.35 -8.71
C LEU A 119 8.98 -11.04 -8.62
N LYS A 120 8.48 -10.02 -7.93
CA LYS A 120 9.23 -8.77 -7.70
C LYS A 120 10.27 -9.03 -6.61
N GLY A 121 11.55 -8.91 -6.94
CA GLY A 121 12.65 -9.22 -6.02
C GLY A 121 12.66 -8.38 -4.73
N GLU A 122 13.26 -8.95 -3.69
CA GLU A 122 13.23 -8.42 -2.31
C GLU A 122 13.71 -6.97 -2.15
N ARG A 123 14.71 -6.57 -2.95
CA ARG A 123 15.27 -5.20 -2.91
C ARG A 123 14.24 -4.14 -3.33
N LEU A 124 13.32 -4.47 -4.24
CA LEU A 124 12.26 -3.57 -4.65
C LEU A 124 11.20 -3.42 -3.55
N ALA A 125 10.90 -4.50 -2.83
CA ALA A 125 10.00 -4.49 -1.68
C ALA A 125 10.56 -3.66 -0.51
N GLY A 126 11.86 -3.76 -0.23
CA GLY A 126 12.51 -2.95 0.81
C GLY A 126 12.47 -1.45 0.52
N LYS A 127 12.66 -1.04 -0.74
CA LYS A 127 12.51 0.38 -1.13
C LYS A 127 11.07 0.86 -1.00
N HIS A 128 10.10 0.01 -1.37
CA HIS A 128 8.68 0.32 -1.28
C HIS A 128 8.28 0.65 0.16
N ILE A 129 8.68 -0.17 1.14
CA ILE A 129 8.31 0.12 2.54
C ILE A 129 8.93 1.42 3.06
N CYS A 130 10.18 1.74 2.71
CA CYS A 130 10.76 3.03 3.08
C CYS A 130 9.97 4.19 2.48
N SER A 131 9.62 4.11 1.19
CA SER A 131 8.78 5.13 0.56
C SER A 131 7.44 5.27 1.26
N LEU A 132 6.80 4.15 1.60
CA LEU A 132 5.53 4.11 2.30
C LEU A 132 5.61 4.77 3.68
N MET A 133 6.66 4.47 4.46
CA MET A 133 6.92 5.11 5.75
C MET A 133 7.05 6.63 5.62
N ILE A 134 7.91 7.09 4.70
CA ILE A 134 8.21 8.50 4.51
C ILE A 134 6.95 9.25 4.04
N THR A 135 6.26 8.74 3.03
CA THR A 135 5.03 9.34 2.51
C THR A 135 3.98 9.51 3.61
N HIS A 136 3.73 8.48 4.41
CA HIS A 136 2.71 8.54 5.46
C HIS A 136 3.13 9.31 6.72
N ALA A 137 4.44 9.39 7.00
CA ALA A 137 4.97 10.31 8.00
C ALA A 137 4.74 11.78 7.59
N VAL A 138 5.04 12.12 6.33
CA VAL A 138 4.85 13.49 5.81
C VAL A 138 3.37 13.86 5.71
N LEU A 139 2.52 12.93 5.25
CA LEU A 139 1.07 13.17 5.16
C LEU A 139 0.37 13.20 6.53
N GLY A 140 1.02 12.71 7.60
CA GLY A 140 0.44 12.63 8.94
C GLY A 140 -0.75 11.67 9.06
N ARG A 141 -0.89 10.73 8.12
CA ARG A 141 -1.96 9.72 8.09
C ARG A 141 -1.47 8.45 7.42
N GLY A 142 -2.01 7.29 7.81
CA GLY A 142 -1.69 6.01 7.20
C GLY A 142 -2.26 5.83 5.78
N PRO A 143 -1.89 4.73 5.08
CA PRO A 143 -2.47 4.36 3.79
C PRO A 143 -3.99 4.28 3.86
N ASP A 144 -4.67 4.68 2.78
CA ASP A 144 -6.09 4.38 2.69
C ASP A 144 -6.26 2.90 2.36
N TRP A 145 -7.03 2.21 3.19
CA TRP A 145 -7.34 0.79 3.02
C TRP A 145 -8.76 0.56 2.53
N LYS A 146 -9.60 1.60 2.45
CA LYS A 146 -11.01 1.45 2.09
C LYS A 146 -11.15 0.87 0.69
N ALA A 147 -12.09 -0.06 0.56
CA ALA A 147 -12.37 -0.74 -0.68
C ALA A 147 -13.87 -1.03 -0.79
N GLU A 148 -14.39 -0.94 -2.00
CA GLU A 148 -15.77 -1.29 -2.33
C GLU A 148 -15.83 -2.75 -2.80
N GLU A 149 -16.86 -3.47 -2.35
CA GLU A 149 -17.07 -4.86 -2.77
C GLU A 149 -17.32 -4.93 -4.28
N PRO A 150 -16.62 -5.81 -5.03
CA PRO A 150 -16.74 -5.86 -6.46
C PRO A 150 -18.11 -6.37 -6.90
N LEU A 151 -18.63 -5.77 -7.98
CA LEU A 151 -19.78 -6.31 -8.67
C LEU A 151 -19.39 -7.59 -9.41
N VAL A 152 -20.13 -8.67 -9.15
CA VAL A 152 -20.00 -9.95 -9.83
C VAL A 152 -21.22 -10.17 -10.72
N GLY A 153 -21.00 -10.62 -11.94
CA GLY A 153 -22.09 -10.87 -12.89
C GLY A 153 -21.70 -11.88 -13.96
N PRO A 154 -22.68 -12.36 -14.74
CA PRO A 154 -22.41 -13.27 -15.84
C PRO A 154 -21.53 -12.60 -16.90
N VAL A 155 -20.65 -13.39 -17.53
CA VAL A 155 -19.85 -12.94 -18.68
C VAL A 155 -20.80 -12.48 -19.77
N GLN A 156 -20.54 -11.31 -20.34
CA GLN A 156 -21.39 -10.76 -21.41
C GLN A 156 -20.68 -10.78 -22.76
N LYS A 157 -21.43 -11.17 -23.80
CA LYS A 157 -21.01 -11.04 -25.20
C LYS A 157 -22.04 -10.17 -25.93
N ARG A 158 -21.59 -9.05 -26.51
CA ARG A 158 -22.44 -8.09 -27.22
C ARG A 158 -23.65 -7.61 -26.37
N GLY A 159 -23.42 -7.34 -25.08
CA GLY A 159 -24.43 -6.83 -24.16
C GLY A 159 -25.48 -7.85 -23.70
N LYS A 160 -25.30 -9.14 -24.00
CA LYS A 160 -26.15 -10.23 -23.51
C LYS A 160 -25.33 -11.23 -22.73
N ASP A 161 -25.96 -11.88 -21.75
CA ASP A 161 -25.32 -12.91 -20.95
C ASP A 161 -24.90 -14.09 -21.82
N ALA A 162 -23.62 -14.42 -21.75
CA ALA A 162 -23.04 -15.49 -22.52
C ALA A 162 -23.37 -16.84 -21.86
N TRP A 163 -23.72 -17.79 -22.73
CA TRP A 163 -23.95 -19.17 -22.35
C TRP A 163 -22.73 -19.99 -22.74
N PHE A 164 -22.34 -20.92 -21.86
CA PHE A 164 -21.19 -21.79 -22.06
C PHE A 164 -21.62 -23.24 -21.91
N VAL A 165 -21.01 -24.13 -22.68
CA VAL A 165 -21.22 -25.57 -22.54
C VAL A 165 -19.89 -26.30 -22.64
N THR A 166 -19.65 -27.24 -21.71
CA THR A 166 -18.46 -28.09 -21.76
C THR A 166 -18.66 -29.18 -22.81
N ARG A 167 -17.78 -29.24 -23.81
CA ARG A 167 -17.73 -30.31 -24.81
C ARG A 167 -16.43 -31.10 -24.69
N SER A 168 -16.44 -32.33 -25.19
CA SER A 168 -15.23 -33.15 -25.29
C SER A 168 -14.86 -33.30 -26.76
N ALA A 169 -13.60 -33.03 -27.09
CA ALA A 169 -13.01 -33.28 -28.41
C ALA A 169 -11.80 -34.21 -28.27
N LYS A 170 -11.35 -34.78 -29.39
CA LYS A 170 -10.09 -35.52 -29.45
C LYS A 170 -9.06 -34.68 -30.20
N ASP A 171 -7.84 -34.61 -29.69
CA ASP A 171 -6.72 -34.00 -30.41
C ASP A 171 -6.26 -34.88 -31.59
N ALA A 172 -5.29 -34.39 -32.37
CA ALA A 172 -4.70 -35.13 -33.50
C ALA A 172 -3.99 -36.44 -33.08
N PHE A 173 -3.68 -36.61 -31.79
CA PHE A 173 -3.06 -37.78 -31.20
C PHE A 173 -4.07 -38.71 -30.50
N GLY A 174 -5.38 -38.45 -30.64
CA GLY A 174 -6.47 -39.23 -30.07
C GLY A 174 -6.75 -38.99 -28.58
N ARG A 175 -6.07 -38.03 -27.92
CA ARG A 175 -6.32 -37.69 -26.51
C ARG A 175 -7.58 -36.86 -26.39
N ALA A 176 -8.49 -37.29 -25.53
CA ALA A 176 -9.71 -36.55 -25.25
C ALA A 176 -9.40 -35.34 -24.35
N TYR A 177 -9.83 -34.15 -24.75
CA TYR A 177 -9.77 -32.94 -23.93
C TYR A 177 -11.14 -32.28 -23.84
N ARG A 178 -11.41 -31.68 -22.67
CA ARG A 178 -12.62 -30.89 -22.44
C ARG A 178 -12.32 -29.44 -22.83
N TYR A 179 -13.25 -28.82 -23.54
CA TYR A 179 -13.17 -27.42 -23.88
C TYR A 179 -14.53 -26.74 -23.71
N GLU A 180 -14.49 -25.45 -23.44
CA GLU A 180 -15.68 -24.62 -23.32
C GLU A 180 -16.06 -24.11 -24.72
N ALA A 181 -17.30 -24.38 -25.13
CA ALA A 181 -17.87 -23.90 -26.38
C ALA A 181 -19.03 -22.94 -26.13
N ASP A 182 -19.46 -22.22 -27.17
CA ASP A 182 -20.67 -21.39 -27.09
C ASP A 182 -21.88 -22.27 -26.76
N GLY A 183 -22.53 -21.94 -25.65
CA GLY A 183 -23.71 -22.61 -25.14
C GLY A 183 -25.02 -22.11 -25.76
N TYR A 184 -24.99 -21.08 -26.61
CA TYR A 184 -26.18 -20.51 -27.23
C TYR A 184 -26.40 -21.05 -28.66
N ASP A 185 -27.56 -21.63 -28.93
CA ASP A 185 -27.95 -22.05 -30.27
C ASP A 185 -28.59 -20.87 -31.03
N ALA A 186 -27.80 -20.21 -31.88
CA ALA A 186 -28.25 -19.06 -32.67
C ALA A 186 -29.40 -19.40 -33.65
N LYS A 187 -29.53 -20.66 -34.09
CA LYS A 187 -30.61 -21.07 -34.99
C LYS A 187 -31.92 -21.23 -34.22
N ARG A 188 -31.87 -21.80 -33.02
CA ARG A 188 -33.04 -22.06 -32.17
C ARG A 188 -33.35 -20.94 -31.17
N GLN A 189 -32.52 -19.89 -31.14
CA GLN A 189 -32.61 -18.74 -30.23
C GLN A 189 -32.78 -19.18 -28.76
N ARG A 190 -32.06 -20.23 -28.35
CA ARG A 190 -32.15 -20.78 -27.00
C ARG A 190 -30.84 -21.42 -26.56
N PRO A 191 -30.56 -21.48 -25.24
CA PRO A 191 -29.39 -22.18 -24.74
C PRO A 191 -29.46 -23.68 -25.00
N HIS A 192 -28.29 -24.30 -25.15
CA HIS A 192 -28.12 -25.74 -25.21
C HIS A 192 -28.48 -26.38 -23.86
N ARG A 193 -28.83 -27.68 -23.89
CA ARG A 193 -29.02 -28.47 -22.67
C ARG A 193 -27.68 -28.53 -21.92
N ASN A 194 -27.72 -28.21 -20.62
CA ASN A 194 -26.55 -28.08 -19.73
C ASN A 194 -25.67 -26.85 -20.01
N ALA A 195 -26.19 -25.84 -20.71
CA ALA A 195 -25.50 -24.56 -20.77
C ALA A 195 -25.55 -23.88 -19.40
N TYR A 196 -24.46 -23.21 -19.02
CA TYR A 196 -24.33 -22.46 -17.78
C TYR A 196 -23.83 -21.05 -18.06
N HIS A 197 -24.02 -20.16 -17.08
CA HIS A 197 -23.40 -18.85 -17.06
C HIS A 197 -22.07 -18.92 -16.32
N LYS A 198 -21.03 -18.37 -16.95
CA LYS A 198 -19.76 -18.13 -16.28
C LYS A 198 -19.83 -16.79 -15.58
N MET A 199 -19.37 -16.73 -14.33
CA MET A 199 -19.31 -15.49 -13.57
C MET A 199 -17.97 -14.81 -13.83
N GLU A 200 -18.00 -13.49 -13.93
CA GLU A 200 -16.83 -12.63 -13.99
C GLU A 200 -16.98 -11.46 -13.04
N MET A 201 -15.84 -10.96 -12.59
CA MET A 201 -15.78 -9.74 -11.83
C MET A 201 -15.93 -8.56 -12.79
N LYS A 202 -16.95 -7.72 -12.58
CA LYS A 202 -17.23 -6.54 -13.42
C LYS A 202 -16.36 -5.35 -13.03
N THR A 203 -15.98 -5.26 -11.76
CA THR A 203 -15.15 -4.19 -11.22
C THR A 203 -13.80 -4.75 -10.77
N PRO A 204 -12.67 -4.29 -11.31
CA PRO A 204 -11.36 -4.81 -10.92
C PRO A 204 -11.03 -4.40 -9.47
N ILE A 205 -10.42 -5.31 -8.71
CA ILE A 205 -10.06 -5.10 -7.29
C ILE A 205 -8.56 -4.93 -7.05
N LEU A 206 -7.76 -4.75 -8.11
CA LEU A 206 -6.31 -4.63 -8.01
C LEU A 206 -5.86 -3.53 -7.03
N SER A 207 -6.45 -2.33 -7.16
CA SER A 207 -6.15 -1.19 -6.29
C SER A 207 -6.53 -1.49 -4.83
N ALA A 208 -7.65 -2.17 -4.61
CA ALA A 208 -8.07 -2.59 -3.29
C ALA A 208 -7.07 -3.59 -2.68
N ILE A 209 -6.59 -4.57 -3.45
CA ILE A 209 -5.58 -5.55 -2.99
C ILE A 209 -4.31 -4.83 -2.56
N GLN A 210 -3.83 -3.89 -3.39
CA GLN A 210 -2.63 -3.10 -3.09
C GLN A 210 -2.83 -2.22 -1.86
N ALA A 211 -3.97 -1.56 -1.72
CA ALA A 211 -4.31 -0.73 -0.56
C ALA A 211 -4.29 -1.54 0.75
N ARG A 212 -4.88 -2.74 0.76
CA ARG A 212 -4.86 -3.65 1.93
C ARG A 212 -3.45 -4.12 2.27
N LEU A 213 -2.66 -4.43 1.25
CA LEU A 213 -1.27 -4.84 1.41
C LEU A 213 -0.41 -3.70 1.98
N ASP A 214 -0.50 -2.51 1.40
CA ASP A 214 0.23 -1.33 1.83
C ASP A 214 -0.12 -0.98 3.29
N TRP A 215 -1.39 -1.07 3.69
CA TRP A 215 -1.76 -0.88 5.09
C TRP A 215 -1.04 -1.85 6.02
N GLN A 216 -1.02 -3.14 5.68
CA GLN A 216 -0.36 -4.17 6.51
C GLN A 216 1.14 -3.99 6.56
N LEU A 217 1.77 -3.75 5.41
CA LEU A 217 3.20 -3.43 5.33
C LEU A 217 3.54 -2.18 6.15
N TRP A 218 2.67 -1.17 6.12
CA TRP A 218 2.84 0.03 6.90
C TRP A 218 2.78 -0.26 8.40
N GLN A 219 1.79 -1.03 8.86
CA GLN A 219 1.64 -1.43 10.26
C GLN A 219 2.81 -2.30 10.76
N ASP A 220 3.28 -3.24 9.94
CA ASP A 220 4.44 -4.07 10.28
C ASP A 220 5.73 -3.24 10.31
N GLY A 221 5.88 -2.29 9.39
CA GLY A 221 6.96 -1.31 9.42
C GLY A 221 6.96 -0.49 10.72
N LEU A 222 5.80 0.03 11.12
CA LEU A 222 5.66 0.77 12.38
C LEU A 222 6.01 -0.08 13.60
N PHE A 223 5.56 -1.34 13.63
CA PHE A 223 5.87 -2.26 14.73
C PHE A 223 7.38 -2.48 14.86
N VAL A 224 8.06 -2.71 13.73
CA VAL A 224 9.51 -2.93 13.70
C VAL A 224 10.27 -1.67 14.10
N LEU A 225 9.82 -0.49 13.65
CA LEU A 225 10.42 0.77 14.05
C LEU A 225 10.22 1.04 15.54
N HIS A 226 9.05 0.74 16.08
CA HIS A 226 8.77 0.83 17.50
C HIS A 226 9.75 -0.04 18.30
N GLU A 227 9.85 -1.34 17.99
CA GLU A 227 10.80 -2.25 18.66
C GLU A 227 12.27 -1.80 18.53
N THR A 228 12.62 -1.20 17.39
CA THR A 228 13.99 -0.75 17.12
C THR A 228 14.35 0.51 17.90
N LEU A 229 13.38 1.40 18.15
CA LEU A 229 13.60 2.71 18.76
C LEU A 229 13.27 2.73 20.26
N GLU A 230 12.47 1.79 20.75
CA GLU A 230 12.09 1.69 22.15
C GLU A 230 13.32 1.63 23.07
N GLY A 231 13.35 2.51 24.07
CA GLY A 231 14.47 2.62 25.02
C GLY A 231 15.76 3.23 24.47
N ARG A 232 15.81 3.66 23.20
CA ARG A 232 17.02 4.24 22.57
C ARG A 232 16.96 5.75 22.35
N LEU A 233 15.77 6.33 22.43
CA LEU A 233 15.53 7.76 22.26
C LEU A 233 15.88 8.53 23.55
N SER A 234 16.44 9.72 23.41
CA SER A 234 16.92 10.55 24.51
C SER A 234 15.89 11.55 25.02
N ALA A 235 15.10 12.14 24.12
CA ALA A 235 14.10 13.17 24.45
C ALA A 235 12.68 12.60 24.52
N HIS A 236 12.42 11.50 23.81
CA HIS A 236 11.11 10.90 23.63
C HIS A 236 10.99 9.53 24.29
N GLU A 237 9.83 9.26 24.88
CA GLU A 237 9.46 7.92 25.36
C GLU A 237 8.32 7.40 24.48
N LEU A 238 8.55 6.25 23.82
CA LEU A 238 7.53 5.65 22.97
C LEU A 238 6.41 5.04 23.81
N ILE A 239 5.18 5.39 23.45
CA ILE A 239 4.00 4.69 23.95
C ILE A 239 3.96 3.30 23.28
N CYS A 240 3.52 2.29 24.02
CA CYS A 240 3.32 0.94 23.48
C CYS A 240 2.47 0.97 22.21
N PHE A 241 2.93 0.29 21.18
CA PHE A 241 2.27 0.20 19.87
C PHE A 241 1.85 -1.25 19.60
N SER A 242 0.61 -1.42 19.17
CA SER A 242 0.09 -2.71 18.73
C SER A 242 -0.45 -2.58 17.31
N PRO A 243 0.06 -3.35 16.33
CA PRO A 243 -0.31 -3.20 14.94
C PRO A 243 -1.75 -3.67 14.70
N ASN A 244 -2.57 -2.81 14.09
CA ASN A 244 -3.90 -3.18 13.61
C ASN A 244 -3.83 -3.50 12.11
N ARG A 245 -3.56 -4.77 11.78
CA ARG A 245 -3.33 -5.23 10.40
C ARG A 245 -4.60 -5.33 9.55
N GLN A 246 -5.79 -5.42 10.17
CA GLN A 246 -7.06 -5.59 9.45
C GLN A 246 -8.17 -4.74 10.10
N PRO A 247 -8.02 -3.40 10.13
CA PRO A 247 -9.02 -2.51 10.74
C PRO A 247 -10.41 -2.63 10.10
N TRP A 248 -10.46 -3.05 8.84
CA TRP A 248 -11.68 -3.21 8.07
C TRP A 248 -12.60 -4.33 8.53
N VAL A 249 -12.08 -5.36 9.20
CA VAL A 249 -12.91 -6.42 9.78
C VAL A 249 -13.80 -5.84 10.87
N ALA A 250 -13.20 -5.07 11.78
CA ALA A 250 -13.94 -4.39 12.85
C ALA A 250 -14.89 -3.32 12.28
N PHE A 251 -14.42 -2.54 11.29
CA PHE A 251 -15.23 -1.52 10.64
C PHE A 251 -16.46 -2.10 9.94
N SER A 252 -16.31 -3.21 9.20
CA SER A 252 -17.42 -3.88 8.52
C SER A 252 -18.46 -4.40 9.52
N ASN A 253 -18.01 -5.00 10.63
CA ASN A 253 -18.91 -5.45 11.70
C ASN A 253 -19.68 -4.29 12.34
N GLN A 254 -19.03 -3.14 12.57
CA GLN A 254 -19.69 -1.94 13.09
C GLN A 254 -20.77 -1.42 12.13
N MET A 255 -20.50 -1.39 10.82
CA MET A 255 -21.47 -0.95 9.82
C MET A 255 -22.68 -1.89 9.71
N LYS A 256 -22.45 -3.21 9.73
CA LYS A 256 -23.53 -4.20 9.73
C LYS A 256 -24.44 -4.04 10.95
N ASN A 257 -23.86 -3.78 12.13
CA ASN A 257 -24.62 -3.57 13.36
C ASN A 257 -25.40 -2.23 13.34
N ALA A 258 -24.82 -1.16 12.79
CA ALA A 258 -25.50 0.14 12.68
C ALA A 258 -26.74 0.05 11.76
N GLN A 259 -26.62 -0.63 10.62
CA GLN A 259 -27.74 -0.85 9.71
C GLN A 259 -28.86 -1.70 10.34
N ALA A 260 -28.51 -2.69 11.16
CA ALA A 260 -29.50 -3.52 11.85
C ALA A 260 -30.32 -2.74 12.89
N VAL A 261 -29.73 -1.69 13.51
CA VAL A 261 -30.42 -0.83 14.48
C VAL A 261 -31.34 0.18 13.79
N GLU A 262 -30.97 0.68 12.61
CA GLU A 262 -31.83 1.61 11.85
C GLU A 262 -33.02 0.92 11.16
N MET A 263 -32.94 -0.40 10.92
CA MET A 263 -34.02 -1.18 10.31
C MET A 263 -34.95 -1.88 11.33
N ALA A 264 -34.71 -1.70 12.63
CA ALA A 264 -35.52 -2.25 13.73
C ALA A 264 -36.45 -1.19 14.33
#